data_AF-A0A1V5T8V7-F1
#
_entry.id   AF-A0A1V5T8V7-F1
#
_cell.length_a   1.000
_cell.length_b   1.000
_cell.length_c   1.000
_cell.angle_alpha   90.00
_cell.angle_beta   90.00
_cell.angle_gamma   90.00
#
_symmetry.space_group_name_H-M   'P 1'
#
loop_
_entity.id
_entity.type
_entity.pdbx_description
1 polymer ?
#
loop_
_entity_poly.entity_id
_entity_poly.type
_entity_poly.pdbx_seq_one_letter_code
_entity_poly.pdbx_strand_id
1 'polypeptide(L)'
;MLFLLFGGGLALLSVLASIILFLKLPFWKSVAGISAMSAERRSKVNHQALSIVLAVLFLILGLLFAAATFLFHTRRIDEVDLYVFSLSATIVFFNLFVFCFRFFDKNTYSRSSRRSALLFQLSFTILFTVLLCMGLPE
;
A
#
# COMPACT_ATOMS: atom_id res chain seq x y z
N MET A 1 4.37 3.24 -23.27
CA MET A 1 4.76 1.82 -23.05
C MET A 1 5.25 1.58 -21.62
N LEU A 2 6.16 2.41 -21.10
CA LEU A 2 6.68 2.30 -19.73
C LEU A 2 5.58 2.35 -18.65
N PHE A 3 4.63 3.30 -18.76
CA PHE A 3 3.50 3.43 -17.84
C PHE A 3 2.54 2.24 -17.84
N LEU A 4 2.37 1.57 -18.98
CA LEU A 4 1.55 0.35 -19.07
C LEU A 4 2.23 -0.82 -18.35
N LEU A 5 3.55 -0.95 -18.49
CA LEU A 5 4.34 -1.95 -17.77
C LEU A 5 4.34 -1.69 -16.26
N PHE A 6 4.45 -0.43 -15.87
CA PHE A 6 4.45 -0.02 -14.47
C PHE A 6 3.08 -0.23 -13.82
N GLY A 7 2.01 0.31 -14.42
CA GLY A 7 0.64 0.17 -13.91
C GLY A 7 0.16 -1.29 -13.90
N GLY A 8 0.39 -2.02 -15.00
CA GLY A 8 0.06 -3.45 -15.08
C GLY A 8 0.89 -4.30 -14.10
N GLY A 9 2.17 -3.98 -13.93
CA GLY A 9 3.05 -4.63 -12.96
C GLY A 9 2.59 -4.41 -11.52
N LEU A 10 2.25 -3.17 -11.15
CA LEU A 10 1.69 -2.84 -9.84
C LEU A 10 0.35 -3.52 -9.59
N ALA A 11 -0.52 -3.58 -10.61
CA ALA A 11 -1.78 -4.31 -10.51
C ALA A 11 -1.53 -5.80 -10.21
N LEU A 12 -0.65 -6.44 -10.98
CA LEU A 12 -0.35 -7.87 -10.82
C LEU A 12 0.31 -8.18 -9.48
N LEU A 13 1.28 -7.37 -9.04
CA LEU A 13 1.92 -7.52 -7.74
C LEU A 13 0.92 -7.35 -6.59
N SER A 14 0.00 -6.40 -6.70
CA SER A 14 -1.02 -6.16 -5.67
C SER A 14 -2.03 -7.31 -5.60
N VAL A 15 -2.49 -7.82 -6.74
CA VAL A 15 -3.35 -9.01 -6.78
C VAL A 15 -2.63 -10.23 -6.23
N LEU A 16 -1.36 -10.44 -6.58
CA LEU A 16 -0.55 -11.54 -6.05
C LEU A 16 -0.38 -11.44 -4.53
N ALA A 17 -0.07 -10.24 -4.02
CA ALA A 17 0.02 -9.98 -2.59
C ALA A 17 -1.31 -10.30 -1.89
N SER A 18 -2.44 -9.92 -2.50
CA SER A 18 -3.77 -10.25 -1.99
C SER A 18 -3.99 -11.75 -1.88
N ILE A 19 -3.71 -12.51 -2.94
CA ILE A 19 -3.86 -13.97 -2.97
C ILE A 19 -2.98 -14.63 -1.89
N ILE A 20 -1.71 -14.21 -1.79
CA ILE A 20 -0.77 -14.71 -0.79
C ILE A 20 -1.30 -14.48 0.63
N LEU A 21 -1.83 -13.28 0.91
CA LEU A 21 -2.38 -12.91 2.20
C LEU A 21 -3.70 -13.63 2.51
N PHE A 22 -4.58 -13.78 1.52
CA PHE A 22 -5.89 -14.40 1.71
C PHE A 22 -5.76 -15.91 1.96
N LEU A 23 -4.96 -16.59 1.13
CA LEU A 23 -4.70 -18.03 1.24
C LEU A 23 -3.62 -18.37 2.29
N LYS A 24 -2.99 -17.36 2.90
CA LYS A 24 -1.86 -17.52 3.82
C LYS A 24 -0.75 -18.42 3.25
N LEU A 25 -0.41 -18.21 1.98
CA LEU A 25 0.65 -18.95 1.28
C LEU A 25 2.02 -18.74 1.96
N PRO A 26 3.04 -19.56 1.64
CA PRO A 26 4.40 -19.30 2.08
C PRO A 26 4.78 -17.82 1.88
N PHE A 27 5.50 -17.23 2.82
CA PHE A 27 5.88 -15.81 2.84
C PHE A 27 4.77 -14.80 3.17
N TRP A 28 3.51 -15.20 3.44
CA TRP A 28 2.43 -14.26 3.78
C TRP A 28 2.78 -13.34 4.96
N LYS A 29 3.51 -13.83 5.96
CA LYS A 29 3.98 -13.01 7.10
C LYS A 29 4.95 -11.91 6.67
N SER A 30 5.69 -12.12 5.60
CA SER A 30 6.60 -11.11 5.03
C SER A 30 5.81 -10.04 4.30
N VAL A 31 4.88 -10.45 3.44
CA VAL A 31 3.97 -9.54 2.72
C VAL A 31 3.13 -8.73 3.70
N ALA A 32 2.66 -9.37 4.77
CA ALA A 32 1.94 -8.73 5.87
C ALA A 32 2.85 -7.98 6.85
N GLY A 33 4.12 -7.71 6.54
CA GLY A 33 5.04 -6.93 7.39
C GLY A 33 5.34 -7.50 8.79
N ILE A 34 4.83 -8.69 9.13
CA ILE A 34 5.00 -9.37 10.42
C ILE A 34 6.42 -9.94 10.55
N SER A 35 7.08 -10.29 9.43
CA SER A 35 8.45 -10.81 9.42
C SER A 35 9.47 -9.83 10.02
N ALA A 36 9.25 -8.52 9.86
CA ALA A 36 10.13 -7.48 10.37
C ALA A 36 9.93 -7.17 11.87
N MET A 37 8.95 -7.79 12.52
CA MET A 37 8.63 -7.56 13.94
C MET A 37 9.41 -8.50 14.86
N SER A 38 9.73 -8.01 16.07
CA SER A 38 10.26 -8.84 17.14
C SER A 38 9.25 -9.92 17.57
N ALA A 39 9.75 -11.03 18.12
CA ALA A 39 8.91 -12.16 18.56
C ALA A 39 7.85 -11.74 19.59
N GLU A 40 8.19 -10.83 20.51
CA GLU A 40 7.27 -10.30 21.51
C GLU A 40 6.13 -9.46 20.90
N ARG A 41 6.42 -8.67 19.86
CA ARG A 41 5.38 -7.92 19.17
C ARG A 41 4.45 -8.82 18.37
N ARG A 42 5.04 -9.81 17.69
CA ARG A 42 4.32 -10.76 16.84
C ARG A 42 3.20 -11.49 17.58
N SER A 43 3.42 -11.88 18.84
CA SER A 43 2.42 -12.64 19.63
C SER A 43 1.17 -11.84 19.99
N LYS A 44 1.22 -10.51 19.94
CA LYS A 44 0.12 -9.60 20.30
C LYS A 44 -0.71 -9.12 19.09
N VAL A 45 -0.33 -9.50 17.88
CA VAL A 45 -1.03 -9.11 16.63
C VAL A 45 -2.10 -10.13 16.28
N ASN A 46 -3.31 -9.66 15.93
CA ASN A 46 -4.33 -10.55 15.35
C ASN A 46 -3.98 -10.86 13.89
N HIS A 47 -3.18 -11.91 13.69
CA HIS A 47 -2.70 -12.35 12.40
C HIS A 47 -3.79 -12.65 11.37
N GLN A 48 -4.89 -13.26 11.80
CA GLN A 48 -5.95 -13.67 10.87
C GLN A 48 -6.72 -12.46 10.34
N ALA A 49 -7.16 -11.58 11.25
CA ALA A 49 -7.88 -10.37 10.85
C ALA A 49 -6.98 -9.44 10.03
N LEU A 50 -5.72 -9.25 10.42
CA LEU A 50 -4.76 -8.43 9.69
C LEU A 50 -4.52 -8.96 8.27
N SER A 51 -4.34 -10.28 8.11
CA SER A 51 -4.11 -10.89 6.79
C SER A 51 -5.29 -10.68 5.85
N ILE A 52 -6.53 -10.87 6.34
CA ILE A 52 -7.74 -10.71 5.53
C ILE A 52 -7.92 -9.23 5.13
N VAL A 53 -7.78 -8.30 6.07
CA VAL A 53 -7.94 -6.88 5.78
C VAL A 53 -6.87 -6.38 4.79
N LEU A 54 -5.61 -6.77 5.00
CA LEU A 54 -4.55 -6.43 4.05
C LEU A 54 -4.81 -7.09 2.68
N ALA A 55 -5.28 -8.34 2.62
CA ALA A 55 -5.61 -8.98 1.36
C ALA A 55 -6.67 -8.20 0.58
N VAL A 56 -7.73 -7.74 1.25
CA VAL A 56 -8.78 -6.92 0.64
C VAL A 56 -8.21 -5.58 0.15
N LEU A 57 -7.38 -4.91 0.96
CA LEU A 57 -6.74 -3.65 0.56
C LEU A 57 -5.86 -3.81 -0.69
N PHE A 58 -5.03 -4.84 -0.72
CA PHE A 58 -4.18 -5.14 -1.88
C PHE A 58 -5.01 -5.53 -3.11
N LEU A 59 -6.14 -6.22 -2.94
CA LEU A 59 -7.04 -6.54 -4.05
C LEU A 59 -7.65 -5.27 -4.65
N ILE A 60 -8.18 -4.39 -3.80
CA ILE A 60 -8.75 -3.10 -4.23
C ILE A 60 -7.69 -2.29 -4.97
N LEU A 61 -6.48 -2.19 -4.42
CA LEU A 61 -5.37 -1.49 -5.05
C LEU A 61 -5.05 -2.08 -6.44
N GLY A 62 -4.96 -3.41 -6.53
CA GLY A 62 -4.68 -4.11 -7.78
C GLY A 62 -5.75 -3.87 -8.85
N LEU A 63 -7.03 -3.92 -8.47
CA LEU A 63 -8.14 -3.63 -9.38
C LEU A 63 -8.14 -2.18 -9.85
N LEU A 64 -7.83 -1.22 -8.97
CA LEU A 64 -7.75 0.19 -9.35
C LEU A 64 -6.60 0.45 -10.32
N PHE A 65 -5.41 -0.12 -10.09
CA PHE A 65 -4.31 -0.01 -11.05
C PHE A 65 -4.60 -0.72 -12.38
N ALA A 66 -5.26 -1.88 -12.35
CA ALA A 66 -5.70 -2.56 -13.57
C ALA A 66 -6.67 -1.70 -14.38
N ALA A 67 -7.66 -1.10 -13.71
CA ALA A 67 -8.63 -0.20 -14.33
C ALA A 67 -7.95 1.05 -14.91
N ALA A 68 -7.08 1.71 -14.14
CA ALA A 68 -6.35 2.89 -14.61
C ALA A 68 -5.45 2.56 -15.81
N THR A 69 -4.75 1.43 -15.76
CA THR A 69 -3.92 0.93 -16.88
C THR A 69 -4.76 0.65 -18.12
N PHE A 70 -5.94 0.05 -17.96
CA PHE A 70 -6.88 -0.21 -19.06
C PHE A 70 -7.43 1.08 -19.66
N LEU A 71 -7.81 2.06 -18.83
CA LEU A 71 -8.25 3.38 -19.30
C LEU A 71 -7.15 4.10 -20.08
N PHE A 72 -5.90 4.04 -19.60
CA PHE A 72 -4.75 4.60 -20.31
C PHE A 72 -4.49 3.85 -21.63
N HIS A 73 -4.55 2.51 -21.62
CA HIS A 73 -4.38 1.70 -22.82
C HIS A 73 -5.43 2.03 -23.90
N THR A 74 -6.68 2.25 -23.48
CA THR A 74 -7.80 2.63 -24.35
C THR A 74 -7.84 4.13 -24.67
N ARG A 75 -6.80 4.88 -24.29
CA ARG A 75 -6.66 6.34 -24.51
C ARG A 75 -7.86 7.14 -23.96
N ARG A 76 -8.42 6.70 -22.85
CA ARG A 76 -9.51 7.39 -22.13
C ARG A 76 -9.01 8.38 -21.07
N ILE A 77 -7.76 8.23 -20.66
CA ILE A 77 -7.05 9.14 -19.76
C ILE A 77 -5.64 9.35 -20.29
N ASP A 78 -5.04 10.49 -19.95
CA ASP A 78 -3.69 10.83 -20.38
C ASP A 78 -2.64 10.38 -19.34
N GLU A 79 -1.37 10.55 -19.69
CA GLU A 79 -0.25 10.13 -18.85
C GLU A 79 -0.22 10.88 -17.51
N VAL A 80 -0.61 12.16 -17.53
CA VAL A 80 -0.72 13.00 -16.33
C VAL A 80 -1.78 12.45 -15.38
N ASP A 81 -2.95 12.07 -15.89
CA ASP A 81 -4.02 11.48 -15.08
C ASP A 81 -3.57 10.18 -14.42
N LEU A 82 -2.88 9.32 -15.18
CA LEU A 82 -2.35 8.06 -14.67
C LEU A 82 -1.26 8.28 -13.61
N TYR A 83 -0.41 9.29 -13.79
CA TYR A 83 0.61 9.69 -12.83
C TYR A 83 -0.01 10.19 -11.52
N VAL A 84 -0.95 11.13 -11.63
CA VAL A 84 -1.70 11.70 -10.50
C VAL A 84 -2.41 10.58 -9.73
N PHE A 85 -3.15 9.73 -10.44
CA PHE A 85 -3.81 8.57 -9.86
C PHE A 85 -2.82 7.65 -9.12
N SER A 86 -1.68 7.32 -9.74
CA SER A 86 -0.70 6.39 -9.17
C SER A 86 -0.12 6.92 -7.85
N LEU A 87 0.22 8.21 -7.80
CA LEU A 87 0.73 8.84 -6.59
C LEU A 87 -0.35 8.98 -5.51
N SER A 88 -1.56 9.42 -5.86
CA SER A 88 -2.67 9.51 -4.91
C SER A 88 -3.03 8.13 -4.33
N ALA A 89 -3.12 7.11 -5.17
CA ALA A 89 -3.37 5.73 -4.74
C ALA A 89 -2.26 5.22 -3.79
N THR A 90 -1.00 5.56 -4.08
CA THR A 90 0.14 5.19 -3.22
C THR A 90 0.06 5.85 -1.85
N ILE A 91 -0.25 7.15 -1.79
CA ILE A 91 -0.42 7.89 -0.53
C ILE A 91 -1.54 7.28 0.31
N VAL A 92 -2.72 7.11 -0.30
CA VAL A 92 -3.90 6.58 0.40
C VAL A 92 -3.64 5.16 0.89
N PHE A 93 -3.09 4.31 0.02
CA PHE A 93 -2.79 2.92 0.37
C PHE A 93 -1.79 2.82 1.51
N PHE A 94 -0.70 3.59 1.47
CA PHE A 94 0.30 3.59 2.53
C PHE A 94 -0.30 4.01 3.89
N ASN A 95 -1.14 5.04 3.90
CA ASN A 95 -1.81 5.49 5.12
C ASN A 95 -2.79 4.44 5.66
N LEU A 96 -3.59 3.81 4.79
CA LEU A 96 -4.49 2.72 5.18
C LEU A 96 -3.73 1.50 5.69
N PHE A 97 -2.63 1.13 5.04
CA PHE A 97 -1.75 0.05 5.47
C PHE A 97 -1.25 0.32 6.90
N VAL A 98 -0.63 1.48 7.15
CA VAL A 98 -0.14 1.84 8.49
C VAL A 98 -1.28 1.86 9.52
N PHE A 99 -2.46 2.35 9.15
CA PHE A 99 -3.64 2.35 10.01
C PHE A 99 -4.07 0.92 10.39
N CYS A 100 -4.20 0.02 9.41
CA CYS A 100 -4.56 -1.37 9.67
C CYS A 100 -3.56 -2.05 10.60
N PHE A 101 -2.26 -1.82 10.41
CA PHE A 101 -1.25 -2.36 11.33
C PHE A 101 -1.44 -1.85 12.75
N ARG A 102 -1.61 -0.55 12.95
CA ARG A 102 -1.80 0.02 14.28
C ARG A 102 -3.10 -0.44 14.94
N PHE A 103 -4.15 -0.67 14.14
CA PHE A 103 -5.43 -1.12 14.65
C PHE A 103 -5.40 -2.58 15.13
N PHE A 104 -4.69 -3.46 14.39
CA PHE A 104 -4.57 -4.88 14.74
C PHE A 104 -3.37 -5.21 15.63
N ASP A 105 -2.46 -4.26 15.83
CA ASP A 105 -1.37 -4.35 16.78
C ASP A 105 -1.79 -3.83 18.16
N LYS A 106 -1.91 -4.74 19.14
CA LYS A 106 -2.27 -4.42 20.53
C LYS A 106 -1.08 -3.99 21.39
N ASN A 107 0.10 -3.77 20.80
CA ASN A 107 1.29 -3.38 21.56
C ASN A 107 1.21 -1.95 22.11
N THR A 108 1.66 -1.78 23.36
CA THR A 108 1.82 -0.46 23.98
C THR A 108 3.09 0.19 23.46
N TYR A 109 2.97 1.20 22.60
CA TYR A 109 4.14 1.93 22.10
C TYR A 109 4.58 3.05 23.04
N SER A 110 5.90 3.19 23.23
CA SER A 110 6.50 4.34 23.90
C SER A 110 6.21 5.65 23.15
N ARG A 111 6.21 6.79 23.85
CA ARG A 111 5.96 8.11 23.25
C ARG A 111 6.96 8.44 22.13
N SER A 112 8.22 8.04 22.29
CA SER A 112 9.27 8.21 21.28
C SER A 112 8.95 7.41 20.01
N SER A 113 8.62 6.12 20.14
CA SER A 113 8.29 5.26 18.99
C SER A 113 7.06 5.74 18.21
N ARG A 114 6.01 6.22 18.92
CA ARG A 114 4.84 6.82 18.27
C ARG A 114 5.19 8.06 17.46
N ARG A 115 6.05 8.93 18.01
CA ARG A 115 6.53 10.14 17.31
C ARG A 115 7.33 9.79 16.07
N SER A 116 8.28 8.86 16.16
CA SER A 116 9.07 8.42 15.00
C SER A 116 8.20 7.82 13.90
N ALA A 117 7.22 6.98 14.25
CA ALA A 117 6.31 6.40 13.28
C ALA A 117 5.39 7.44 12.61
N LEU A 118 4.96 8.46 13.37
CA LEU A 118 4.17 9.57 12.85
C LEU A 118 5.01 10.47 11.94
N LEU A 119 6.25 10.79 12.33
CA LEU A 119 7.18 11.55 11.49
C LEU A 119 7.46 10.81 10.18
N PHE A 120 7.73 9.51 10.23
CA PHE A 120 7.92 8.70 9.01
C PHE A 120 6.69 8.74 8.10
N GLN A 121 5.49 8.58 8.68
CA GLN A 121 4.23 8.63 7.94
C GLN A 121 4.00 10.01 7.28
N LEU A 122 4.29 11.09 8.01
CA LEU A 122 4.20 12.45 7.49
C LEU A 122 5.25 12.71 6.42
N SER A 123 6.51 12.35 6.62
CA SER A 123 7.58 12.53 5.64
C SER A 123 7.29 11.77 4.34
N PHE A 124 6.80 10.53 4.43
CA PHE A 124 6.36 9.78 3.26
C PHE A 124 5.22 10.49 2.53
N THR A 125 4.19 10.92 3.27
CA THR A 125 3.03 11.61 2.68
C THR A 125 3.46 12.92 2.02
N ILE A 126 4.28 13.74 2.69
CA ILE A 126 4.79 15.01 2.15
C ILE A 126 5.61 14.76 0.88
N LEU A 127 6.54 13.80 0.89
CA LEU A 127 7.36 13.49 -0.29
C LEU A 127 6.50 13.15 -1.51
N PHE A 128 5.51 12.27 -1.34
CA PHE A 128 4.65 11.87 -2.45
C PHE A 128 3.66 12.95 -2.86
N THR A 129 3.21 13.81 -1.94
CA THR A 129 2.41 15.00 -2.27
C THR A 129 3.24 16.01 -3.06
N VAL A 130 4.50 16.24 -2.70
CA VAL A 130 5.39 17.13 -3.47
C VAL A 130 5.59 16.58 -4.89
N LEU A 131 5.84 15.28 -5.04
CA LEU A 131 5.93 14.63 -6.35
C LEU A 131 4.63 14.81 -7.15
N LEU A 132 3.47 14.66 -6.49
CA LEU A 132 2.16 14.88 -7.11
C LEU A 132 2.03 16.30 -7.65
N CYS A 133 2.42 17.29 -6.85
CA CYS A 133 2.36 18.70 -7.24
C CYS A 133 3.36 19.06 -8.34
N MET A 134 4.53 18.40 -8.41
CA MET A 134 5.53 18.64 -9.46
C MET A 134 5.15 18.06 -10.83
N GLY A 135 4.28 17.03 -10.86
CA GLY A 135 3.84 16.40 -12.11
C GLY A 135 2.55 16.96 -12.70
N LEU A 136 1.97 18.00 -12.10
CA LEU A 136 0.81 18.70 -12.65
C LEU A 136 1.27 19.77 -13.65
N PRO A 137 0.71 19.84 -14.87
CA PRO A 137 0.97 20.95 -15.78
C PRO A 137 0.48 22.28 -15.15
N GLU A 138 1.21 23.37 -15.41
CA GLU A 138 0.83 24.74 -15.02
C GLU A 138 -0.53 25.17 -15.59
#